data_AF-A0A418EHN3-F1
#
_entry.id   AF-A0A418EHN3-F1
#
_cell.length_a   1.000
_cell.length_b   1.000
_cell.length_c   1.000
_cell.angle_alpha   90.00
_cell.angle_beta   90.00
_cell.angle_gamma   90.00
#
_symmetry.space_group_name_H-M   'P 1'
#
loop_
_entity.id
_entity.type
_entity.pdbx_description
1 polymer ?
#
loop_
_entity_poly.entity_id
_entity_poly.type
_entity_poly.pdbx_seq_one_letter_code
_entity_poly.pdbx_strand_id
1 'polypeptide(L)'
;MDIQTDAASIVRYFHYDHKIVAKSILNIFKRHMKATPPSSLLHQLAADLELVRQDVVPLLQYAIVDRGLAMEPHVYLSWLQTAPMESAAPVLLQCLPSIFQNRLDHDESTEIVRTGVRQCFRQGRVALGLALSNAAKSYYEEHSEKDTDIGLTWVTSALEAIRTDVTATDVATADESAIVALYLHPRVSTEGLTLPGQHVKLRVAIRGTFYERAYTPISAIHQKHTVDILIKIYPDGIVTSHLAALPVGSLVDMLGPQGSFGYSGVGTISLSPSVAARPVNDIAMVAAGSGITPMLTLINAVMRGSVFDKTKLTLIYCNRSPAHVIAKSTLAPLHNMFPGRFRWLNVLSTDGGEKKEADDEDVKPFVVGSRLTRAMLEANLPPPSDQVCVVFCGPPSFDEFVGVELRALGYPWVHQF
;
A
#
# COMPACT_ATOMS: atom_id res chain seq x y z
N MET A 1 -1.72 -15.88 -56.40
CA MET A 1 -0.32 -15.41 -56.21
C MET A 1 -0.07 -15.42 -54.72
N ASP A 2 0.97 -16.13 -54.28
CA ASP A 2 1.13 -16.62 -52.91
C ASP A 2 1.75 -15.55 -51.98
N ILE A 3 1.00 -15.15 -50.94
CA ILE A 3 1.23 -13.98 -50.07
C ILE A 3 2.44 -14.18 -49.12
N GLN A 4 2.83 -15.43 -48.84
CA GLN A 4 4.01 -15.72 -48.02
C GLN A 4 5.34 -15.34 -48.70
N THR A 5 5.36 -15.35 -50.04
CA THR A 5 6.55 -15.05 -50.84
C THR A 5 6.90 -13.56 -50.82
N ASP A 6 5.92 -12.67 -50.67
CA ASP A 6 6.13 -11.22 -50.70
C ASP A 6 6.71 -10.67 -49.39
N ALA A 7 6.31 -11.18 -48.22
CA ALA A 7 6.85 -10.70 -46.94
C ALA A 7 8.36 -10.98 -46.80
N ALA A 8 8.80 -12.16 -47.22
CA ALA A 8 10.22 -12.52 -47.23
C ALA A 8 11.02 -11.75 -48.30
N SER A 9 10.37 -11.38 -49.40
CA SER A 9 10.99 -10.60 -50.49
C SER A 9 11.14 -9.11 -50.12
N ILE A 10 10.18 -8.56 -49.36
CA ILE A 10 10.25 -7.19 -48.83
C ILE A 10 11.40 -7.05 -47.82
N VAL A 11 11.66 -8.06 -46.99
CA VAL A 11 12.76 -8.05 -46.01
C VAL A 11 14.14 -8.18 -46.66
N ARG A 12 14.26 -8.86 -47.81
CA ARG A 12 15.55 -9.04 -48.50
C ARG A 12 16.02 -7.84 -49.33
N TYR A 13 15.15 -6.87 -49.64
CA TYR A 13 15.46 -5.82 -50.62
C TYR A 13 16.04 -4.52 -50.06
N PHE A 14 16.13 -4.33 -48.73
CA PHE A 14 16.50 -3.02 -48.16
C PHE A 14 17.74 -3.08 -47.28
N HIS A 15 18.87 -2.70 -47.88
CA HIS A 15 20.16 -2.49 -47.22
C HIS A 15 20.40 -1.02 -46.83
N TYR A 16 19.35 -0.28 -46.43
CA TYR A 16 19.49 1.11 -45.99
C TYR A 16 18.50 1.49 -44.88
N ASP A 17 19.08 2.02 -43.79
CA ASP A 17 18.48 2.82 -42.71
C ASP A 17 17.25 2.23 -41.97
N HIS A 18 17.54 1.33 -41.02
CA HIS A 18 16.58 0.63 -40.13
C HIS A 18 15.51 1.55 -39.48
N LYS A 19 15.78 2.85 -39.33
CA LYS A 19 14.88 3.83 -38.70
C LYS A 19 13.62 4.15 -39.51
N ILE A 20 13.75 4.28 -40.83
CA ILE A 20 12.62 4.64 -41.71
C ILE A 20 11.75 3.41 -41.95
N VAL A 21 12.38 2.24 -42.00
CA VAL A 21 11.74 0.95 -42.28
C VAL A 21 10.80 0.53 -41.15
N ALA A 22 11.26 0.52 -39.88
CA ALA A 22 10.41 0.12 -38.75
C ALA A 22 9.19 1.04 -38.57
N LYS A 23 9.38 2.36 -38.71
CA LYS A 23 8.29 3.36 -38.62
C LYS A 23 7.30 3.27 -39.79
N SER A 24 7.80 2.95 -40.99
CA SER A 24 6.95 2.73 -42.17
C SER A 24 6.15 1.44 -42.05
N ILE A 25 6.77 0.35 -41.57
CA ILE A 25 6.10 -0.92 -41.29
C ILE A 25 4.98 -0.71 -40.25
N LEU A 26 5.25 -0.01 -39.14
CA LEU A 26 4.25 0.31 -38.11
C LEU A 26 3.07 1.13 -38.68
N ASN A 27 3.36 2.12 -39.53
CA ASN A 27 2.33 2.94 -40.17
C ASN A 27 1.52 2.17 -41.21
N ILE A 28 2.14 1.22 -41.92
CA ILE A 28 1.45 0.32 -42.85
C ILE A 28 0.53 -0.62 -42.09
N PHE A 29 0.99 -1.21 -40.98
CA PHE A 29 0.16 -2.06 -40.11
C PHE A 29 -1.02 -1.29 -39.50
N LYS A 30 -0.78 -0.08 -38.98
CA LYS A 30 -1.83 0.79 -38.42
C LYS A 30 -2.87 1.22 -39.45
N ARG A 31 -2.49 1.39 -40.72
CA ARG A 31 -3.38 1.94 -41.75
C ARG A 31 -4.08 0.90 -42.64
N HIS A 32 -3.48 -0.27 -42.88
CA HIS A 32 -3.92 -1.15 -43.99
C HIS A 32 -4.17 -2.62 -43.62
N MET A 33 -3.76 -3.09 -42.44
CA MET A 33 -3.90 -4.51 -42.08
C MET A 33 -5.12 -4.76 -41.19
N LYS A 34 -6.19 -5.29 -41.78
CA LYS A 34 -7.33 -5.88 -41.02
C LYS A 34 -6.95 -7.18 -40.30
N ALA A 35 -5.79 -7.76 -40.60
CA ALA A 35 -5.28 -9.00 -40.01
C ALA A 35 -4.08 -8.74 -39.08
N THR A 36 -3.99 -9.51 -38.00
CA THR A 36 -2.90 -9.44 -37.03
C THR A 36 -1.59 -9.96 -37.65
N PRO A 37 -0.46 -9.24 -37.55
CA PRO A 37 0.83 -9.76 -38.00
C PRO A 37 1.20 -11.07 -37.29
N PRO A 38 1.97 -11.96 -37.94
CA PRO A 38 2.52 -13.14 -37.27
C PRO A 38 3.37 -12.73 -36.07
N SER A 39 3.28 -13.47 -34.96
CA SER A 39 4.07 -13.20 -33.74
C SER A 39 5.57 -13.12 -34.05
N SER A 40 6.07 -13.99 -34.93
CA SER A 40 7.47 -14.01 -35.37
C SER A 40 7.94 -12.68 -35.96
N LEU A 41 7.08 -11.98 -36.72
CA LEU A 41 7.41 -10.68 -37.31
C LEU A 41 7.48 -9.58 -36.25
N LEU A 42 6.59 -9.61 -35.26
CA LEU A 42 6.59 -8.65 -34.15
C LEU A 42 7.78 -8.88 -33.22
N HIS A 43 8.15 -10.14 -32.97
CA HIS A 43 9.38 -10.49 -32.24
C HIS A 43 10.62 -9.94 -32.91
N GLN A 44 10.73 -10.13 -34.24
CA GLN A 44 11.84 -9.62 -35.00
C GLN A 44 11.87 -8.09 -35.01
N LEU A 45 10.71 -7.43 -35.16
CA LEU A 45 10.62 -5.96 -35.11
C LEU A 45 11.01 -5.39 -33.75
N ALA A 46 10.61 -6.05 -32.66
CA ALA A 46 10.96 -5.65 -31.30
C ALA A 46 12.47 -5.78 -31.05
N ALA A 47 13.08 -6.91 -31.46
CA ALA A 47 14.53 -7.13 -31.37
C ALA A 47 15.33 -6.13 -32.22
N ASP A 48 14.86 -5.82 -33.43
CA ASP A 48 15.50 -4.84 -34.31
C ASP A 48 15.38 -3.40 -33.77
N LEU A 49 14.28 -3.06 -33.09
CA LEU A 49 14.11 -1.75 -32.44
C LEU A 49 14.95 -1.60 -31.17
N GLU A 50 15.18 -2.69 -30.46
CA GLU A 50 16.09 -2.76 -29.31
C GLU A 50 17.54 -2.46 -29.71
N LEU A 51 18.01 -3.04 -30.82
CA LEU A 51 19.32 -2.77 -31.42
C LEU A 51 19.53 -1.29 -31.76
N VAL A 52 18.46 -0.52 -31.97
CA VAL A 52 18.49 0.90 -32.37
C VAL A 52 18.10 1.85 -31.21
N ARG A 53 17.88 1.33 -29.99
CA ARG A 53 17.49 2.10 -28.78
C ARG A 53 16.30 3.05 -29.00
N GLN A 54 15.28 2.62 -29.74
CA GLN A 54 14.04 3.37 -29.93
C GLN A 54 13.00 3.04 -28.84
N ASP A 55 12.04 3.94 -28.64
CA ASP A 55 10.91 3.70 -27.72
C ASP A 55 9.99 2.61 -28.27
N VAL A 56 10.11 1.40 -27.71
CA VAL A 56 9.31 0.23 -28.06
C VAL A 56 7.96 0.18 -27.33
N VAL A 57 7.69 1.09 -26.38
CA VAL A 57 6.45 1.11 -25.59
C VAL A 57 5.20 1.15 -26.47
N PRO A 58 5.08 2.00 -27.52
CA PRO A 58 3.88 2.04 -28.36
C PRO A 58 3.66 0.76 -29.18
N LEU A 59 4.74 0.04 -29.51
CA LEU A 59 4.66 -1.23 -30.23
C LEU A 59 4.18 -2.35 -29.30
N LEU A 60 4.75 -2.43 -28.09
CA LEU A 60 4.35 -3.41 -27.08
C LEU A 60 2.91 -3.17 -26.60
N GLN A 61 2.52 -1.92 -26.41
CA GLN A 61 1.12 -1.55 -26.15
C GLN A 61 0.20 -2.04 -27.27
N TYR A 62 0.54 -1.77 -28.52
CA TYR A 62 -0.28 -2.21 -29.66
C TYR A 62 -0.33 -3.74 -29.79
N ALA A 63 0.81 -4.41 -29.64
CA ALA A 63 0.89 -5.86 -29.80
C ALA A 63 0.20 -6.60 -28.66
N ILE A 64 0.45 -6.22 -27.41
CA ILE A 64 -0.01 -6.97 -26.25
C ILE A 64 -1.40 -6.51 -25.82
N VAL A 65 -1.62 -5.19 -25.71
CA VAL A 65 -2.89 -4.65 -25.19
C VAL A 65 -3.95 -4.58 -26.28
N ASP A 66 -3.64 -3.96 -27.42
CA ASP A 66 -4.65 -3.75 -28.48
C ASP A 66 -4.95 -5.03 -29.28
N ARG A 67 -4.00 -5.99 -29.29
CA ARG A 67 -4.10 -7.22 -30.12
C ARG A 67 -4.06 -8.52 -29.31
N GLY A 68 -3.83 -8.47 -28.00
CA GLY A 68 -3.82 -9.67 -27.14
C GLY A 68 -2.70 -10.66 -27.44
N LEU A 69 -1.58 -10.21 -28.02
CA LEU A 69 -0.51 -11.11 -28.44
C LEU A 69 0.43 -11.44 -27.28
N ALA A 70 0.62 -12.74 -27.06
CA ALA A 70 1.66 -13.27 -26.18
C ALA A 70 3.04 -12.94 -26.74
N MET A 71 3.94 -12.43 -25.89
CA MET A 71 5.33 -12.19 -26.26
C MET A 71 6.26 -13.13 -25.49
N GLU A 72 7.35 -13.54 -26.14
CA GLU A 72 8.46 -14.26 -25.53
C GLU A 72 9.09 -13.51 -24.34
N PRO A 73 9.54 -14.21 -23.28
CA PRO A 73 10.04 -13.59 -22.04
C PRO A 73 11.21 -12.63 -22.24
N HIS A 74 12.14 -12.99 -23.12
CA HIS A 74 13.33 -12.18 -23.37
C HIS A 74 12.99 -10.77 -23.91
N VAL A 75 11.87 -10.63 -24.62
CA VAL A 75 11.39 -9.32 -25.14
C VAL A 75 10.95 -8.43 -23.99
N TYR A 76 10.21 -8.97 -23.02
CA TYR A 76 9.84 -8.24 -21.82
C TYR A 76 11.07 -7.86 -21.00
N LEU A 77 11.98 -8.81 -20.78
CA LEU A 77 13.16 -8.59 -19.95
C LEU A 77 14.09 -7.54 -20.55
N SER A 78 14.33 -7.56 -21.86
CA SER A 78 15.21 -6.58 -22.48
C SER A 78 14.57 -5.19 -22.55
N TRP A 79 13.27 -5.12 -22.82
CA TRP A 79 12.50 -3.88 -22.75
C TRP A 79 12.62 -3.21 -21.38
N LEU A 80 12.47 -3.98 -20.31
CA LEU A 80 12.54 -3.47 -18.93
C LEU A 80 13.93 -2.97 -18.54
N GLN A 81 15.01 -3.31 -19.27
CA GLN A 81 16.34 -2.78 -18.99
C GLN A 81 16.46 -1.28 -19.28
N THR A 82 15.65 -0.76 -20.22
CA THR A 82 15.80 0.61 -20.74
C THR A 82 14.54 1.45 -20.64
N ALA A 83 13.38 0.85 -20.39
CA ALA A 83 12.11 1.55 -20.39
C ALA A 83 11.91 2.47 -19.16
N PRO A 84 11.34 3.67 -19.35
CA PRO A 84 10.84 4.48 -18.25
C PRO A 84 9.61 3.81 -17.62
N MET A 85 9.67 3.54 -16.30
CA MET A 85 8.63 2.75 -15.63
C MET A 85 7.28 3.45 -15.50
N GLU A 86 7.23 4.78 -15.64
CA GLU A 86 5.97 5.54 -15.72
C GLU A 86 5.10 5.09 -16.90
N SER A 87 5.74 4.72 -18.01
CA SER A 87 5.06 4.25 -19.20
C SER A 87 4.98 2.72 -19.22
N ALA A 88 6.00 2.02 -18.73
CA ALA A 88 6.08 0.56 -18.81
C ALA A 88 5.25 -0.19 -17.74
N ALA A 89 5.19 0.31 -16.50
CA ALA A 89 4.46 -0.37 -15.43
C ALA A 89 2.95 -0.53 -15.70
N PRO A 90 2.22 0.48 -16.23
CA PRO A 90 0.82 0.31 -16.62
C PRO A 90 0.61 -0.77 -17.67
N VAL A 91 1.51 -0.88 -18.65
CA VAL A 91 1.46 -1.93 -19.67
C VAL A 91 1.67 -3.28 -19.01
N LEU A 92 2.72 -3.45 -18.19
CA LEU A 92 2.96 -4.70 -17.46
C LEU A 92 1.76 -5.15 -16.62
N LEU A 93 1.12 -4.21 -15.89
CA LEU A 93 -0.09 -4.48 -15.12
C LEU A 93 -1.21 -5.06 -15.98
N GLN A 94 -1.45 -4.47 -17.15
CA GLN A 94 -2.44 -4.96 -18.12
C GLN A 94 -2.05 -6.32 -18.72
N CYS A 95 -0.74 -6.60 -18.80
CA CYS A 95 -0.22 -7.83 -19.39
C CYS A 95 -0.15 -9.01 -18.40
N LEU A 96 -0.33 -8.79 -17.09
CA LEU A 96 -0.22 -9.85 -16.07
C LEU A 96 -1.04 -11.11 -16.42
N PRO A 97 -2.31 -11.02 -16.87
CA PRO A 97 -3.07 -12.20 -17.27
C PRO A 97 -2.40 -12.98 -18.40
N SER A 98 -1.94 -12.30 -19.45
CA SER A 98 -1.26 -12.94 -20.57
C SER A 98 0.13 -13.50 -20.19
N ILE A 99 0.84 -12.85 -19.26
CA ILE A 99 2.14 -13.31 -18.76
C ILE A 99 1.98 -14.62 -17.96
N PHE A 100 0.92 -14.75 -17.16
CA PHE A 100 0.71 -15.93 -16.33
C PHE A 100 -0.13 -17.04 -17.01
N GLN A 101 -1.03 -16.72 -17.95
CA GLN A 101 -1.85 -17.73 -18.66
C GLN A 101 -1.11 -18.50 -19.75
N ASN A 102 -0.12 -17.88 -20.40
CA ASN A 102 0.50 -18.46 -21.61
C ASN A 102 1.47 -19.62 -21.35
N ARG A 103 1.58 -20.15 -20.13
CA ARG A 103 2.51 -21.23 -19.78
C ARG A 103 3.95 -20.98 -20.27
N LEU A 104 4.38 -19.71 -20.28
CA LEU A 104 5.80 -19.43 -20.10
C LEU A 104 6.22 -20.13 -18.80
N ASP A 105 7.44 -20.64 -18.73
CA ASP A 105 7.89 -21.35 -17.54
C ASP A 105 7.56 -20.47 -16.31
N HIS A 106 7.06 -21.06 -15.23
CA HIS A 106 6.64 -20.28 -14.06
C HIS A 106 7.78 -19.38 -13.57
N ASP A 107 9.03 -19.80 -13.79
CA ASP A 107 10.25 -19.04 -13.51
C ASP A 107 10.43 -17.83 -14.45
N GLU A 108 10.04 -17.91 -15.72
CA GLU A 108 10.16 -16.83 -16.71
C GLU A 108 9.10 -15.74 -16.50
N SER A 109 7.82 -16.13 -16.32
CA SER A 109 6.74 -15.18 -15.98
C SER A 109 7.06 -14.43 -14.69
N THR A 110 7.60 -15.17 -13.73
CA THR A 110 8.15 -14.65 -12.47
C THR A 110 9.25 -13.62 -12.71
N GLU A 111 10.26 -13.94 -13.52
CA GLU A 111 11.40 -13.06 -13.75
C GLU A 111 11.00 -11.75 -14.45
N ILE A 112 10.01 -11.79 -15.33
CA ILE A 112 9.46 -10.57 -15.98
C ILE A 112 8.89 -9.62 -14.92
N VAL A 113 8.01 -10.12 -14.05
CA VAL A 113 7.40 -9.31 -12.98
C VAL A 113 8.47 -8.82 -12.02
N ARG A 114 9.40 -9.69 -11.62
CA ARG A 114 10.53 -9.34 -10.74
C ARG A 114 11.35 -8.19 -11.29
N THR A 115 11.69 -8.27 -12.57
CA THR A 115 12.49 -7.25 -13.25
C THR A 115 11.73 -5.93 -13.33
N GLY A 116 10.43 -5.97 -13.63
CA GLY A 116 9.58 -4.77 -13.66
C GLY A 116 9.50 -4.07 -12.30
N VAL A 117 9.27 -4.83 -11.23
CA VAL A 117 9.23 -4.29 -9.85
C VAL A 117 10.59 -3.69 -9.46
N ARG A 118 11.69 -4.40 -9.72
CA ARG A 118 13.05 -3.89 -9.44
C ARG A 118 13.34 -2.60 -10.18
N GLN A 119 12.93 -2.50 -11.46
CA GLN A 119 13.15 -1.29 -12.25
C GLN A 119 12.30 -0.13 -11.77
N CYS A 120 11.07 -0.38 -11.31
CA CYS A 120 10.27 0.64 -10.64
C CYS A 120 11.01 1.21 -9.43
N PHE A 121 11.61 0.36 -8.59
CA PHE A 121 12.36 0.82 -7.41
C PHE A 121 13.65 1.54 -7.77
N ARG A 122 14.42 1.03 -8.75
CA ARG A 122 15.65 1.69 -9.24
C ARG A 122 15.38 3.08 -9.80
N GLN A 123 14.22 3.28 -10.43
CA GLN A 123 13.81 4.58 -10.98
C GLN A 123 13.04 5.45 -9.97
N GLY A 124 12.99 5.05 -8.69
CA GLY A 124 12.27 5.79 -7.63
C GLY A 124 10.75 5.82 -7.78
N ARG A 125 10.18 4.91 -8.58
CA ARG A 125 8.73 4.75 -8.82
C ARG A 125 8.15 3.67 -7.91
N VAL A 126 8.28 3.88 -6.61
CA VAL A 126 7.93 2.89 -5.58
C VAL A 126 6.46 2.48 -5.67
N ALA A 127 5.53 3.44 -5.75
CA ALA A 127 4.09 3.15 -5.86
C ALA A 127 3.74 2.26 -7.08
N LEU A 128 4.40 2.47 -8.23
CA LEU A 128 4.19 1.64 -9.42
C LEU A 128 4.73 0.22 -9.24
N GLY A 129 5.91 0.08 -8.61
CA GLY A 129 6.49 -1.23 -8.31
C GLY A 129 5.61 -2.04 -7.36
N LEU A 130 5.00 -1.38 -6.38
CA LEU A 130 4.09 -2.00 -5.43
C LEU A 130 2.75 -2.39 -6.05
N ALA A 131 2.18 -1.52 -6.88
CA ALA A 131 0.97 -1.85 -7.63
C ALA A 131 1.19 -3.10 -8.49
N LEU A 132 2.32 -3.15 -9.22
CA LEU A 132 2.70 -4.30 -10.04
C LEU A 132 2.89 -5.58 -9.20
N SER A 133 3.60 -5.46 -8.07
CA SER A 133 3.82 -6.57 -7.13
C SER A 133 2.51 -7.11 -6.55
N ASN A 134 1.63 -6.23 -6.06
CA ASN A 134 0.36 -6.63 -5.46
C ASN A 134 -0.59 -7.25 -6.48
N ALA A 135 -0.70 -6.65 -7.68
CA ALA A 135 -1.53 -7.20 -8.74
C ALA A 135 -1.06 -8.59 -9.19
N ALA A 136 0.26 -8.80 -9.32
CA ALA A 136 0.82 -10.10 -9.66
C ALA A 136 0.54 -11.15 -8.57
N LYS A 137 0.68 -10.76 -7.30
CA LYS A 137 0.34 -11.62 -6.16
C LYS A 137 -1.14 -12.04 -6.20
N SER A 138 -2.06 -11.08 -6.29
CA SER A 138 -3.50 -11.36 -6.34
C SER A 138 -3.85 -12.26 -7.53
N TYR A 139 -3.29 -12.00 -8.71
CA TYR A 139 -3.54 -12.82 -9.89
C TYR A 139 -3.13 -14.28 -9.67
N TYR A 140 -1.96 -14.50 -9.08
CA TYR A 140 -1.44 -15.83 -8.80
C TYR A 140 -2.26 -16.57 -7.74
N GLU A 141 -2.66 -15.89 -6.65
CA GLU A 141 -3.52 -16.46 -5.61
C GLU A 141 -4.88 -16.90 -6.15
N GLU A 142 -5.43 -16.20 -7.13
CA GLU A 142 -6.70 -16.53 -7.77
C GLU A 142 -6.61 -17.71 -8.77
N HIS A 143 -5.43 -17.99 -9.34
CA HIS A 143 -5.28 -18.90 -10.49
C HIS A 143 -4.33 -20.09 -10.26
N SER A 144 -3.71 -20.22 -9.07
CA SER A 144 -2.87 -21.37 -8.72
C SER A 144 -3.65 -22.44 -7.95
N GLU A 145 -3.72 -23.67 -8.48
CA GLU A 145 -4.31 -24.84 -7.80
C GLU A 145 -3.39 -25.48 -6.74
N LYS A 146 -2.12 -25.05 -6.64
CA LYS A 146 -1.12 -25.67 -5.77
C LYS A 146 -0.80 -24.82 -4.54
N ASP A 147 -0.92 -25.48 -3.40
CA ASP A 147 -0.41 -25.09 -2.08
C ASP A 147 1.13 -25.13 -2.07
N THR A 148 1.74 -24.24 -2.85
CA THR A 148 3.20 -24.06 -2.89
C THR A 148 3.54 -22.60 -2.60
N ASP A 149 3.81 -22.37 -1.33
CA ASP A 149 4.41 -21.19 -0.68
C ASP A 149 5.76 -20.73 -1.30
N ILE A 150 6.23 -21.41 -2.36
CA ILE A 150 7.55 -21.23 -2.98
C ILE A 150 7.51 -20.19 -4.12
N GLY A 151 6.34 -19.97 -4.75
CA GLY A 151 6.22 -19.13 -5.94
C GLY A 151 6.06 -17.63 -5.70
N LEU A 152 5.74 -17.18 -4.47
CA LEU A 152 5.39 -15.78 -4.17
C LEU A 152 6.14 -15.15 -2.98
N THR A 153 6.87 -15.98 -2.22
CA THR A 153 7.82 -15.52 -1.19
C THR A 153 8.87 -14.55 -1.77
N TRP A 154 9.08 -14.55 -3.09
CA TRP A 154 9.98 -13.63 -3.77
C TRP A 154 9.31 -12.40 -4.40
N VAL A 155 8.01 -12.37 -4.71
CA VAL A 155 7.33 -11.09 -5.05
C VAL A 155 7.35 -10.17 -3.83
N THR A 156 7.27 -10.78 -2.65
CA THR A 156 7.57 -10.16 -1.35
C THR A 156 9.07 -9.96 -1.08
N SER A 157 9.99 -10.59 -1.83
CA SER A 157 11.44 -10.35 -1.77
C SER A 157 11.98 -9.42 -2.88
N ALA A 158 11.22 -9.13 -3.92
CA ALA A 158 11.51 -8.03 -4.86
C ALA A 158 11.35 -6.68 -4.15
N LEU A 159 10.58 -6.68 -3.06
CA LEU A 159 10.63 -5.76 -1.93
C LEU A 159 11.78 -6.09 -0.97
N GLU A 160 12.98 -6.38 -1.48
CA GLU A 160 14.18 -6.22 -0.66
C GLU A 160 14.04 -4.83 -0.09
N ALA A 161 13.88 -4.79 1.23
CA ALA A 161 13.28 -3.69 1.94
C ALA A 161 13.83 -2.37 1.41
N ILE A 162 13.00 -1.32 1.41
CA ILE A 162 13.60 0.00 1.30
C ILE A 162 14.51 0.09 2.52
N ARG A 163 15.82 -0.07 2.30
CA ARG A 163 16.81 -0.02 3.37
C ARG A 163 16.83 1.43 3.78
N THR A 164 16.17 1.71 4.90
CA THR A 164 16.03 3.06 5.39
C THR A 164 17.12 3.30 6.41
N ASP A 165 17.78 4.45 6.29
CA ASP A 165 18.66 4.91 7.35
C ASP A 165 17.77 5.46 8.47
N VAL A 166 17.97 5.01 9.71
CA VAL A 166 17.40 5.66 10.89
C VAL A 166 18.22 6.92 11.12
N THR A 167 17.68 8.10 10.80
CA THR A 167 18.44 9.36 10.88
C THR A 167 18.24 10.12 12.18
N ALA A 168 17.14 9.86 12.89
CA ALA A 168 16.91 10.38 14.23
C ALA A 168 15.98 9.45 15.01
N THR A 169 16.35 9.17 16.24
CA THR A 169 15.45 8.65 17.27
C THR A 169 15.16 9.82 18.19
N ASP A 170 14.05 10.53 17.98
CA ASP A 170 13.60 11.45 19.03
C ASP A 170 12.79 10.61 20.02
N VAL A 171 13.48 10.15 21.05
CA VAL A 171 12.85 9.45 22.16
C VAL A 171 12.16 10.54 22.99
N ALA A 172 11.01 11.01 22.53
CA ALA A 172 10.10 11.76 23.37
C ALA A 172 9.47 10.79 24.37
N THR A 173 10.17 10.49 25.46
CA THR A 173 9.59 9.83 26.62
C THR A 173 8.52 10.76 27.19
N ALA A 174 7.30 10.70 26.67
CA ALA A 174 6.15 11.18 27.41
C ALA A 174 6.02 10.28 28.64
N ASP A 175 6.14 10.89 29.82
CA ASP A 175 6.18 10.24 31.12
C ASP A 175 5.16 9.10 31.27
N GLU A 176 5.60 8.03 31.94
CA GLU A 176 4.84 6.83 32.37
C GLU A 176 4.28 5.91 31.26
N SER A 177 4.21 6.35 30.01
CA SER A 177 3.77 5.55 28.87
C SER A 177 4.81 5.56 27.77
N ALA A 178 5.96 4.89 28.01
CA ALA A 178 7.12 4.92 27.10
C ALA A 178 6.73 4.78 25.62
N ILE A 179 6.72 5.90 24.91
CA ILE A 179 6.46 6.00 23.48
C ILE A 179 7.74 6.54 22.85
N VAL A 180 8.08 6.02 21.67
CA VAL A 180 9.23 6.46 20.89
C VAL A 180 8.74 6.87 19.51
N ALA A 181 9.18 8.04 19.06
CA ALA A 181 9.04 8.45 17.68
C ALA A 181 10.32 8.06 16.92
N LEU A 182 10.18 7.18 15.94
CA LEU A 182 11.25 6.75 15.06
C LEU A 182 11.13 7.50 13.73
N TYR A 183 12.16 8.26 13.38
CA TYR A 183 12.22 8.99 12.11
C TYR A 183 13.13 8.21 11.16
N LEU A 184 12.49 7.61 10.15
CA LEU A 184 13.18 6.86 9.10
C LEU A 184 13.45 7.81 7.93
N HIS A 185 14.62 7.70 7.31
CA HIS A 185 15.00 8.41 6.10
C HIS A 185 15.20 7.42 4.95
N PRO A 186 14.12 7.11 4.22
CA PRO A 186 14.21 6.26 3.04
C PRO A 186 15.07 6.93 1.97
N ARG A 187 15.97 6.16 1.36
CA ARG A 187 16.83 6.63 0.25
C ARG A 187 16.08 6.83 -1.08
N VAL A 188 14.79 6.52 -1.09
CA VAL A 188 13.87 6.66 -2.22
C VAL A 188 12.66 7.47 -1.77
N SER A 189 11.95 8.09 -2.71
CA SER A 189 10.71 8.79 -2.38
C SER A 189 9.69 7.80 -1.78
N THR A 190 9.09 8.18 -0.65
CA THR A 190 7.97 7.49 -0.01
C THR A 190 6.65 8.23 -0.15
N GLU A 191 6.61 9.24 -1.04
CA GLU A 191 5.38 9.95 -1.36
C GLU A 191 4.32 8.97 -1.87
N GLY A 192 3.16 8.95 -1.20
CA GLY A 192 2.08 8.02 -1.53
C GLY A 192 2.43 6.54 -1.31
N LEU A 193 3.46 6.23 -0.51
CA LEU A 193 3.86 4.85 -0.22
C LEU A 193 2.70 4.06 0.40
N THR A 194 1.98 4.66 1.33
CA THR A 194 0.79 4.07 1.98
C THR A 194 -0.44 4.91 1.66
N LEU A 195 -1.54 4.27 1.29
CA LEU A 195 -2.85 4.90 1.45
C LEU A 195 -3.21 4.98 2.94
N PRO A 196 -4.00 5.96 3.38
CA PRO A 196 -4.54 5.98 4.74
C PRO A 196 -5.27 4.67 5.05
N GLY A 197 -4.90 4.04 6.17
CA GLY A 197 -5.32 2.70 6.56
C GLY A 197 -4.40 1.56 6.08
N GLN A 198 -3.38 1.84 5.27
CA GLN A 198 -2.28 0.90 5.03
C GLN A 198 -1.14 1.11 6.04
N HIS A 199 -0.29 0.10 6.17
CA HIS A 199 0.85 0.10 7.08
C HIS A 199 2.13 -0.38 6.39
N VAL A 200 3.26 -0.23 7.05
CA VAL A 200 4.53 -0.84 6.66
C VAL A 200 4.93 -1.87 7.70
N LYS A 201 5.79 -2.82 7.33
CA LYS A 201 6.50 -3.67 8.28
C LYS A 201 7.92 -3.17 8.46
N LEU A 202 8.35 -3.05 9.70
CA LEU A 202 9.76 -2.92 10.01
C LEU A 202 10.33 -4.31 10.29
N ARG A 203 11.41 -4.64 9.59
CA ARG A 203 12.19 -5.85 9.78
C ARG A 203 13.53 -5.48 10.43
N VAL A 204 13.87 -6.18 11.50
CA VAL A 204 15.11 -6.02 12.25
C VAL A 204 15.76 -7.36 12.53
N ALA A 205 17.09 -7.41 12.55
CA ALA A 205 17.85 -8.60 12.91
C ALA A 205 18.29 -8.51 14.39
N ILE A 206 17.77 -9.41 15.22
CA ILE A 206 18.09 -9.48 16.64
C ILE A 206 18.73 -10.84 16.91
N ARG A 207 20.02 -10.84 17.28
CA ARG A 207 20.80 -12.06 17.56
C ARG A 207 20.77 -13.09 16.42
N GLY A 208 20.81 -12.62 15.17
CA GLY A 208 20.80 -13.46 13.97
C GLY A 208 19.41 -13.94 13.52
N THR A 209 18.34 -13.57 14.22
CA THR A 209 16.96 -13.87 13.83
C THR A 209 16.26 -12.60 13.34
N PHE A 210 15.57 -12.69 12.20
CA PHE A 210 14.77 -11.59 11.69
C PHE A 210 13.40 -11.54 12.37
N TYR A 211 13.01 -10.35 12.82
CA TYR A 211 11.70 -10.06 13.37
C TYR A 211 11.02 -8.98 12.55
N GLU A 212 9.74 -9.18 12.27
CA GLU A 212 8.91 -8.21 11.54
C GLU A 212 7.74 -7.74 12.39
N ARG A 213 7.46 -6.44 12.40
CA ARG A 213 6.26 -5.88 13.02
C ARG A 213 5.64 -4.82 12.13
N ALA A 214 4.31 -4.82 12.08
CA ALA A 214 3.54 -3.82 11.37
C ALA A 214 3.50 -2.51 12.16
N TYR A 215 3.66 -1.38 11.47
CA TYR A 215 3.56 -0.04 12.00
C TYR A 215 2.86 0.85 10.97
N THR A 216 1.90 1.65 11.42
CA THR A 216 1.28 2.68 10.59
C THR A 216 2.09 3.97 10.71
N PRO A 217 2.64 4.50 9.61
CA PRO A 217 3.26 5.82 9.63
C PRO A 217 2.27 6.90 10.08
N ILE A 218 2.75 7.85 10.89
CA ILE A 218 1.97 9.03 11.32
C ILE A 218 2.36 10.30 10.57
N SER A 219 3.43 10.24 9.77
CA SER A 219 3.85 11.31 8.85
C SER A 219 2.76 11.61 7.81
N ALA A 220 2.75 12.83 7.28
CA ALA A 220 1.81 13.19 6.21
C ALA A 220 2.09 12.34 4.94
N ILE A 221 1.04 12.00 4.18
CA ILE A 221 1.13 11.16 2.96
C ILE A 221 2.09 11.76 1.91
N HIS A 222 2.15 13.09 1.85
CA HIS A 222 3.00 13.86 0.94
C HIS A 222 4.33 14.30 1.58
N GLN A 223 4.62 13.84 2.81
CA GLN A 223 5.88 14.13 3.47
C GLN A 223 7.01 13.51 2.66
N LYS A 224 7.97 14.35 2.27
CA LYS A 224 9.13 13.92 1.52
C LYS A 224 10.26 13.59 2.49
N HIS A 225 11.06 12.61 2.12
CA HIS A 225 12.33 12.26 2.77
C HIS A 225 12.25 11.60 4.15
N THR A 226 11.17 11.75 4.92
CA THR A 226 11.03 11.08 6.22
C THR A 226 9.72 10.32 6.35
N VAL A 227 9.78 9.20 7.07
CA VAL A 227 8.63 8.41 7.51
C VAL A 227 8.68 8.33 9.02
N ASP A 228 7.61 8.80 9.66
CA ASP A 228 7.56 8.94 11.12
C ASP A 228 6.71 7.83 11.70
N ILE A 229 7.28 7.04 12.62
CA ILE A 229 6.61 5.89 13.24
C ILE A 229 6.54 6.10 14.74
N LEU A 230 5.33 5.96 15.29
CA LEU A 230 5.10 5.99 16.72
C LEU A 230 5.08 4.56 17.27
N ILE A 231 5.95 4.29 18.24
CA ILE A 231 6.13 2.97 18.86
C ILE A 231 5.81 3.08 20.33
N LYS A 232 4.83 2.31 20.80
CA LYS A 232 4.64 2.09 22.23
C LYS A 232 5.60 1.01 22.71
N ILE A 233 6.40 1.31 23.72
CA ILE A 233 7.38 0.38 24.29
C ILE A 233 6.70 -0.52 25.31
N TYR A 234 6.83 -1.82 25.09
CA TYR A 234 6.47 -2.84 26.05
C TYR A 234 7.76 -3.36 26.69
N PRO A 235 7.87 -3.39 28.03
CA PRO A 235 9.08 -3.86 28.72
C PRO A 235 9.55 -5.25 28.26
N ASP A 236 8.59 -6.16 28.03
CA ASP A 236 8.86 -7.53 27.56
C ASP A 236 8.86 -7.65 26.02
N GLY A 237 8.72 -6.52 25.32
CA GLY A 237 8.61 -6.46 23.86
C GLY A 237 9.99 -6.54 23.20
N ILE A 238 10.31 -7.68 22.57
CA ILE A 238 11.59 -7.92 21.89
C ILE A 238 11.88 -6.84 20.83
N VAL A 239 10.94 -6.61 19.91
CA VAL A 239 11.13 -5.68 18.78
C VAL A 239 11.03 -4.22 19.22
N THR A 240 10.07 -3.88 20.07
CA THR A 240 9.88 -2.49 20.53
C THR A 240 11.08 -2.01 21.35
N SER A 241 11.60 -2.86 22.24
CA SER A 241 12.80 -2.55 23.02
C SER A 241 14.05 -2.44 22.15
N HIS A 242 14.18 -3.29 21.13
CA HIS A 242 15.28 -3.20 20.18
C HIS A 242 15.23 -1.88 19.38
N LEU A 243 14.07 -1.53 18.81
CA LEU A 243 13.89 -0.29 18.06
C LEU A 243 14.14 0.96 18.91
N ALA A 244 13.72 0.96 20.18
CA ALA A 244 13.98 2.05 21.12
C ALA A 244 15.47 2.22 21.46
N ALA A 245 16.26 1.15 21.38
CA ALA A 245 17.68 1.14 21.69
C ALA A 245 18.57 1.34 20.45
N LEU A 246 18.00 1.48 19.25
CA LEU A 246 18.79 1.69 18.04
C LEU A 246 19.48 3.06 18.08
N PRO A 247 20.81 3.11 17.90
CA PRO A 247 21.48 4.40 17.74
C PRO A 247 21.09 5.04 16.41
N VAL A 248 21.06 6.38 16.40
CA VAL A 248 20.98 7.16 15.16
C VAL A 248 22.07 6.71 14.18
N GLY A 249 21.69 6.56 12.92
CA GLY A 249 22.51 6.01 11.84
C GLY A 249 22.33 4.51 11.62
N SER A 250 21.58 3.81 12.48
CA SER A 250 21.27 2.39 12.29
C SER A 250 20.45 2.13 11.04
N LEU A 251 20.50 0.91 10.52
CA LEU A 251 19.70 0.49 9.37
C LEU A 251 18.50 -0.33 9.84
N VAL A 252 17.33 -0.02 9.29
CA VAL A 252 16.13 -0.84 9.44
C VAL A 252 15.57 -1.13 8.06
N ASP A 253 15.02 -2.32 7.90
CA ASP A 253 14.38 -2.74 6.68
C ASP A 253 12.90 -2.35 6.75
N MET A 254 12.43 -1.48 5.85
CA MET A 254 11.02 -1.14 5.72
C MET A 254 10.38 -1.86 4.52
N LEU A 255 9.34 -2.64 4.78
CA LEU A 255 8.57 -3.37 3.77
C LEU A 255 7.16 -2.80 3.69
N GLY A 256 6.63 -2.59 2.49
CA GLY A 256 5.25 -2.16 2.31
C GLY A 256 5.03 -1.26 1.10
N PRO A 257 3.79 -0.74 0.93
CA PRO A 257 2.67 -0.82 1.86
C PRO A 257 2.08 -2.23 1.96
N GLN A 258 1.45 -2.48 3.09
CA GLN A 258 0.63 -3.65 3.38
C GLN A 258 -0.71 -3.19 3.97
N GLY A 259 -1.67 -4.11 4.04
CA GLY A 259 -3.03 -3.81 4.46
C GLY A 259 -3.99 -3.73 3.27
N SER A 260 -5.14 -4.37 3.44
CA SER A 260 -6.17 -4.46 2.41
C SER A 260 -7.08 -3.23 2.39
N PHE A 261 -7.14 -2.49 3.50
CA PHE A 261 -7.92 -1.27 3.62
C PHE A 261 -7.17 -0.06 3.05
N GLY A 262 -7.90 0.80 2.34
CA GLY A 262 -7.37 2.09 1.90
C GLY A 262 -8.47 3.14 1.76
N TYR A 263 -8.18 4.37 2.16
CA TYR A 263 -9.01 5.54 1.89
C TYR A 263 -8.44 6.33 0.71
N SER A 264 -9.16 6.38 -0.41
CA SER A 264 -8.71 7.08 -1.62
C SER A 264 -9.20 8.53 -1.71
N GLY A 265 -9.94 9.02 -0.71
CA GLY A 265 -10.45 10.39 -0.64
C GLY A 265 -11.95 10.51 -0.86
N VAL A 266 -12.54 11.62 -0.38
CA VAL A 266 -13.94 12.04 -0.64
C VAL A 266 -14.94 10.91 -0.36
N GLY A 267 -14.85 10.33 0.83
CA GLY A 267 -15.71 9.24 1.30
C GLY A 267 -15.46 7.92 0.60
N THR A 268 -14.38 7.73 -0.15
CA THR A 268 -14.15 6.49 -0.89
C THR A 268 -13.19 5.57 -0.16
N ILE A 269 -13.65 4.38 0.19
CA ILE A 269 -12.86 3.31 0.83
C ILE A 269 -12.71 2.10 -0.09
N SER A 270 -11.64 1.35 0.09
CA SER A 270 -11.46 0.00 -0.44
C SER A 270 -11.09 -0.94 0.71
N LEU A 271 -11.64 -2.17 0.69
CA LEU A 271 -11.37 -3.21 1.70
C LEU A 271 -10.40 -4.28 1.20
N SER A 272 -10.11 -4.30 -0.10
CA SER A 272 -9.18 -5.18 -0.77
C SER A 272 -8.87 -4.64 -2.18
N PRO A 273 -7.65 -4.85 -2.72
CA PRO A 273 -7.33 -4.52 -4.11
C PRO A 273 -8.32 -5.11 -5.14
N SER A 274 -8.92 -6.27 -4.85
CA SER A 274 -9.87 -6.96 -5.71
C SER A 274 -11.33 -6.52 -5.53
N VAL A 275 -11.61 -5.67 -4.52
CA VAL A 275 -12.97 -5.18 -4.22
C VAL A 275 -13.10 -3.74 -4.70
N ALA A 276 -14.13 -3.50 -5.52
CA ALA A 276 -14.44 -2.17 -6.01
C ALA A 276 -14.58 -1.17 -4.85
N ALA A 277 -13.92 -0.01 -4.99
CA ALA A 277 -13.98 1.06 -4.01
C ALA A 277 -15.43 1.56 -3.83
N ARG A 278 -15.78 1.95 -2.61
CA ARG A 278 -17.16 2.27 -2.23
C ARG A 278 -17.27 3.63 -1.55
N PRO A 279 -18.34 4.38 -1.83
CA PRO A 279 -18.63 5.61 -1.11
C PRO A 279 -19.21 5.30 0.27
N VAL A 280 -18.74 6.02 1.27
CA VAL A 280 -19.23 6.06 2.65
C VAL A 280 -19.40 7.53 3.07
N ASN A 281 -20.38 7.77 3.93
CA ASN A 281 -20.62 9.09 4.51
C ASN A 281 -19.99 9.22 5.90
N ASP A 282 -19.86 8.10 6.61
CA ASP A 282 -19.41 8.05 7.98
C ASP A 282 -18.32 6.97 8.14
N ILE A 283 -17.22 7.35 8.79
CA ILE A 283 -16.18 6.42 9.24
C ILE A 283 -16.13 6.46 10.76
N ALA A 284 -16.54 5.35 11.37
CA ALA A 284 -16.44 5.09 12.79
C ALA A 284 -15.11 4.38 13.11
N MET A 285 -14.43 4.82 14.15
CA MET A 285 -13.11 4.35 14.55
C MET A 285 -13.16 3.95 16.02
N VAL A 286 -12.69 2.74 16.33
CA VAL A 286 -12.61 2.23 17.71
C VAL A 286 -11.18 1.80 17.98
N ALA A 287 -10.47 2.54 18.83
CA ALA A 287 -9.04 2.35 19.04
C ALA A 287 -8.70 2.13 20.51
N ALA A 288 -7.59 1.42 20.77
CA ALA A 288 -7.00 1.32 22.10
C ALA A 288 -5.47 1.49 22.07
N GLY A 289 -4.94 2.36 22.92
CA GLY A 289 -3.49 2.66 22.99
C GLY A 289 -2.88 2.99 21.64
N SER A 290 -1.81 2.29 21.24
CA SER A 290 -1.13 2.52 19.95
C SER A 290 -1.99 2.24 18.72
N GLY A 291 -3.14 1.56 18.87
CA GLY A 291 -4.13 1.36 17.80
C GLY A 291 -4.77 2.66 17.29
N ILE A 292 -4.42 3.81 17.85
CA ILE A 292 -4.77 5.14 17.33
C ILE A 292 -4.03 5.46 16.02
N THR A 293 -2.86 4.87 15.73
CA THR A 293 -2.04 5.28 14.58
C THR A 293 -2.72 5.07 13.22
N PRO A 294 -3.42 3.93 12.93
CA PRO A 294 -4.24 3.83 11.72
C PRO A 294 -5.33 4.90 11.65
N MET A 295 -5.95 5.23 12.79
CA MET A 295 -7.04 6.21 12.87
C MET A 295 -6.53 7.62 12.56
N LEU A 296 -5.33 8.00 13.04
CA LEU A 296 -4.72 9.29 12.74
C LEU A 296 -4.50 9.48 11.24
N THR A 297 -4.12 8.43 10.51
CA THR A 297 -3.97 8.53 9.04
C THR A 297 -5.29 8.85 8.36
N LEU A 298 -6.39 8.21 8.79
CA LEU A 298 -7.73 8.47 8.27
C LEU A 298 -8.24 9.86 8.66
N ILE A 299 -8.07 10.26 9.92
CA ILE A 299 -8.43 11.58 10.42
C ILE A 299 -7.73 12.66 9.61
N ASN A 300 -6.41 12.53 9.40
CA ASN A 300 -5.65 13.49 8.61
C ASN A 300 -6.11 13.51 7.15
N ALA A 301 -6.34 12.35 6.54
CA ALA A 301 -6.77 12.28 5.14
C ALA A 301 -8.13 12.96 4.91
N VAL A 302 -9.11 12.71 5.79
CA VAL A 302 -10.47 13.27 5.68
C VAL A 302 -10.51 14.75 6.07
N MET A 303 -9.83 15.14 7.14
CA MET A 303 -9.91 16.50 7.69
C MET A 303 -8.98 17.49 7.00
N ARG A 304 -7.87 17.02 6.40
CA ARG A 304 -6.84 17.88 5.78
C ARG A 304 -6.63 17.62 4.29
N GLY A 305 -7.16 16.53 3.73
CA GLY A 305 -6.91 16.14 2.35
C GLY A 305 -7.64 17.01 1.33
N SER A 306 -8.98 17.02 1.37
CA SER A 306 -9.81 17.76 0.39
C SER A 306 -10.93 18.53 1.07
N VAL A 307 -11.11 19.80 0.67
CA VAL A 307 -12.22 20.64 1.13
C VAL A 307 -13.59 20.15 0.67
N PHE A 308 -13.63 19.30 -0.37
CA PHE A 308 -14.86 18.68 -0.88
C PHE A 308 -15.24 17.41 -0.13
N ASP A 309 -14.32 16.86 0.65
CA ASP A 309 -14.58 15.71 1.49
C ASP A 309 -15.54 16.13 2.60
N LYS A 310 -16.72 15.50 2.66
CA LYS A 310 -17.74 15.76 3.69
C LYS A 310 -17.89 14.59 4.66
N THR A 311 -17.00 13.60 4.56
CA THR A 311 -17.04 12.40 5.42
C THR A 311 -17.01 12.82 6.88
N LYS A 312 -17.89 12.20 7.66
CA LYS A 312 -17.98 12.36 9.11
C LYS A 312 -17.18 11.28 9.79
N LEU A 313 -16.52 11.65 10.87
CA LEU A 313 -15.63 10.80 11.63
C LEU A 313 -16.14 10.70 13.05
N THR A 314 -16.20 9.48 13.58
CA THR A 314 -16.47 9.22 15.01
C THR A 314 -15.33 8.37 15.57
N LEU A 315 -14.69 8.80 16.66
CA LEU A 315 -13.62 8.07 17.32
C LEU A 315 -14.02 7.72 18.76
N ILE A 316 -14.01 6.44 19.11
CA ILE A 316 -13.99 5.97 20.50
C ILE A 316 -12.56 5.50 20.81
N TYR A 317 -11.89 6.15 21.76
CA TYR A 317 -10.48 5.90 22.05
C TYR A 317 -10.26 5.45 23.50
N CYS A 318 -9.80 4.22 23.68
CA CYS A 318 -9.69 3.55 24.97
C CYS A 318 -8.26 3.60 25.51
N ASN A 319 -8.09 4.12 26.73
CA ASN A 319 -6.79 4.23 27.41
C ASN A 319 -6.91 3.90 28.90
N ARG A 320 -5.77 3.76 29.59
CA ARG A 320 -5.75 3.54 31.05
C ARG A 320 -6.04 4.84 31.80
N SER A 321 -5.28 5.88 31.52
CA SER A 321 -5.44 7.19 32.16
C SER A 321 -5.29 8.33 31.13
N PRO A 322 -5.63 9.58 31.47
CA PRO A 322 -5.47 10.72 30.57
C PRO A 322 -4.03 10.88 30.05
N ALA A 323 -3.04 10.56 30.88
CA ALA A 323 -1.61 10.60 30.50
C ALA A 323 -1.29 9.66 29.33
N HIS A 324 -2.05 8.58 29.14
CA HIS A 324 -1.85 7.61 28.06
C HIS A 324 -2.53 8.02 26.74
N VAL A 325 -3.27 9.12 26.70
CA VAL A 325 -3.99 9.56 25.49
C VAL A 325 -3.02 10.20 24.50
N ILE A 326 -2.57 9.39 23.54
CA ILE A 326 -1.71 9.82 22.44
C ILE A 326 -2.45 10.83 21.54
N ALA A 327 -1.72 11.83 21.02
CA ALA A 327 -2.17 12.80 20.02
C ALA A 327 -3.35 13.70 20.45
N LYS A 328 -3.58 13.89 21.76
CA LYS A 328 -4.64 14.78 22.29
C LYS A 328 -4.60 16.20 21.72
N SER A 329 -3.41 16.77 21.52
CA SER A 329 -3.20 18.09 20.90
C SER A 329 -3.64 18.16 19.43
N THR A 330 -3.77 17.02 18.75
CA THR A 330 -4.33 16.93 17.40
C THR A 330 -5.83 16.67 17.44
N LEU A 331 -6.31 15.84 18.37
CA LEU A 331 -7.71 15.42 18.44
C LEU A 331 -8.64 16.51 19.00
N ALA A 332 -8.25 17.18 20.10
CA ALA A 332 -9.11 18.16 20.78
C ALA A 332 -9.49 19.35 19.89
N PRO A 333 -8.56 20.00 19.14
CA PRO A 333 -8.93 21.10 18.26
C PRO A 333 -9.88 20.66 17.14
N LEU A 334 -9.67 19.48 16.55
CA LEU A 334 -10.55 18.96 15.50
C LEU A 334 -11.97 18.74 16.04
N HIS A 335 -12.09 18.21 17.25
CA HIS A 335 -13.39 17.96 17.87
C HIS A 335 -14.13 19.26 18.16
N ASN A 336 -13.43 20.24 18.73
CA ASN A 336 -14.01 21.52 19.14
C ASN A 336 -14.37 22.41 17.94
N MET A 337 -13.53 22.43 16.90
CA MET A 337 -13.74 23.29 15.73
C MET A 337 -14.71 22.69 14.71
N PHE A 338 -14.79 21.35 14.63
CA PHE A 338 -15.61 20.66 13.62
C PHE A 338 -16.55 19.61 14.22
N PRO A 339 -17.41 19.95 15.21
CA PRO A 339 -18.23 18.97 15.92
C PRO A 339 -19.25 18.23 15.03
N GLY A 340 -19.65 18.82 13.90
CA GLY A 340 -20.50 18.17 12.90
C GLY A 340 -19.77 17.18 11.97
N ARG A 341 -18.43 17.17 12.01
CA ARG A 341 -17.57 16.33 11.15
C ARG A 341 -16.65 15.40 11.92
N PHE A 342 -16.22 15.74 13.13
CA PHE A 342 -15.36 14.90 13.95
C PHE A 342 -15.89 14.83 15.39
N ARG A 343 -16.40 13.66 15.77
CA ARG A 343 -16.79 13.33 17.13
C ARG A 343 -15.73 12.43 17.75
N TRP A 344 -15.34 12.72 18.98
CA TRP A 344 -14.35 11.96 19.72
C TRP A 344 -14.87 11.68 21.12
N LEU A 345 -14.61 10.49 21.64
CA LEU A 345 -14.89 10.08 23.01
C LEU A 345 -13.71 9.26 23.54
N ASN A 346 -13.16 9.66 24.69
CA ASN A 346 -12.22 8.82 25.42
C ASN A 346 -12.95 7.87 26.40
N VAL A 347 -12.49 6.63 26.48
CA VAL A 347 -12.92 5.65 27.49
C VAL A 347 -11.71 5.30 28.35
N LEU A 348 -11.74 5.68 29.62
CA LEU A 348 -10.61 5.54 30.54
C LEU A 348 -10.90 4.45 31.58
N SER A 349 -10.08 3.39 31.58
CA SER A 349 -10.22 2.26 32.51
C SER A 349 -9.52 2.50 33.85
N THR A 350 -10.20 2.18 34.95
CA THR A 350 -9.65 2.32 36.31
C THR A 350 -8.89 1.08 36.83
N ASP A 351 -8.76 0.02 36.02
CA ASP A 351 -8.17 -1.27 36.42
C ASP A 351 -6.70 -1.18 36.87
N GLY A 352 -6.02 -0.05 36.63
CA GLY A 352 -4.61 0.17 36.96
C GLY A 352 -4.32 0.83 38.32
N GLY A 353 -5.36 1.23 39.08
CA GLY A 353 -5.17 1.89 40.38
C GLY A 353 -4.54 3.30 40.33
N GLU A 354 -4.27 3.83 39.14
CA GLU A 354 -3.77 5.20 38.93
C GLU A 354 -4.83 6.23 39.36
N LYS A 355 -4.41 7.23 40.12
CA LYS A 355 -5.29 8.30 40.61
C LYS A 355 -5.81 9.16 39.46
N LYS A 356 -7.06 9.60 39.61
CA LYS A 356 -7.68 10.62 38.76
C LYS A 356 -6.99 11.98 38.96
N GLU A 357 -5.97 12.27 38.18
CA GLU A 357 -5.48 13.62 37.90
C GLU A 357 -5.59 13.79 36.37
N ALA A 358 -6.15 14.84 35.76
CA ALA A 358 -6.62 16.15 36.20
C ALA A 358 -7.82 16.57 35.30
N ASP A 359 -8.38 17.76 35.52
CA ASP A 359 -9.19 18.50 34.53
C ASP A 359 -8.34 18.84 33.28
N ASP A 360 -7.87 17.81 32.57
CA ASP A 360 -7.18 17.97 31.30
C ASP A 360 -8.25 18.19 30.21
N GLU A 361 -8.52 19.45 29.92
CA GLU A 361 -9.49 19.87 28.89
C GLU A 361 -9.16 19.25 27.52
N ASP A 362 -7.88 18.97 27.23
CA ASP A 362 -7.47 18.36 25.95
C ASP A 362 -7.84 16.88 25.85
N VAL A 363 -8.34 16.26 26.93
CA VAL A 363 -8.76 14.84 26.97
C VAL A 363 -10.30 14.72 27.06
N LYS A 364 -11.04 15.84 27.10
CA LYS A 364 -12.50 15.84 27.05
C LYS A 364 -13.00 15.68 25.60
N PRO A 365 -14.13 14.96 25.37
CA PRO A 365 -14.96 14.29 26.37
C PRO A 365 -14.43 12.89 26.72
N PHE A 366 -14.62 12.47 27.98
CA PHE A 366 -14.24 11.15 28.45
C PHE A 366 -15.29 10.51 29.36
N VAL A 367 -15.32 9.18 29.40
CA VAL A 367 -16.02 8.38 30.41
C VAL A 367 -14.96 7.62 31.21
N VAL A 368 -15.04 7.70 32.54
CA VAL A 368 -14.14 6.96 33.45
C VAL A 368 -14.90 5.83 34.12
N GLY A 369 -14.28 4.66 34.20
CA GLY A 369 -14.82 3.55 34.99
C GLY A 369 -14.38 2.22 34.41
N SER A 370 -15.35 1.50 33.85
CA SER A 370 -15.13 0.19 33.23
C SER A 370 -14.41 0.30 31.89
N ARG A 371 -13.96 -0.86 31.40
CA ARG A 371 -13.56 -1.03 29.99
C ARG A 371 -14.71 -0.68 29.04
N LEU A 372 -14.38 -0.54 27.75
CA LEU A 372 -15.34 -0.37 26.66
C LEU A 372 -16.46 -1.41 26.76
N THR A 373 -17.70 -0.97 26.57
CA THR A 373 -18.89 -1.82 26.63
C THR A 373 -19.69 -1.74 25.33
N ARG A 374 -20.54 -2.75 25.07
CA ARG A 374 -21.51 -2.72 23.95
C ARG A 374 -22.39 -1.47 23.98
N ALA A 375 -22.89 -1.09 25.15
CA ALA A 375 -23.74 0.09 25.30
C ALA A 375 -23.02 1.38 24.88
N MET A 376 -21.71 1.49 25.14
CA MET A 376 -20.92 2.63 24.69
C MET A 376 -20.76 2.65 23.16
N LEU A 377 -20.55 1.48 22.53
CA LEU A 377 -20.50 1.37 21.06
C LEU A 377 -21.84 1.83 20.46
N GLU A 378 -22.95 1.28 20.92
CA GLU A 378 -24.29 1.56 20.42
C GLU A 378 -24.71 3.03 20.61
N ALA A 379 -24.37 3.63 21.76
CA ALA A 379 -24.74 5.01 22.06
C ALA A 379 -23.90 6.06 21.31
N ASN A 380 -22.68 5.72 20.89
CA ASN A 380 -21.74 6.72 20.38
C ASN A 380 -21.42 6.58 18.89
N LEU A 381 -21.47 5.36 18.34
CA LEU A 381 -21.27 5.13 16.91
C LEU A 381 -22.51 5.52 16.09
N PRO A 382 -22.33 5.92 14.81
CA PRO A 382 -23.46 6.11 13.91
C PRO A 382 -24.22 4.80 13.69
N PRO A 383 -25.55 4.81 13.51
CA PRO A 383 -26.32 3.59 13.34
C PRO A 383 -25.83 2.78 12.13
N PRO A 384 -25.87 1.43 12.20
CA PRO A 384 -25.47 0.57 11.08
C PRO A 384 -26.18 0.94 9.77
N SER A 385 -25.40 1.13 8.71
CA SER A 385 -25.91 1.33 7.35
C SER A 385 -24.84 0.99 6.31
N ASP A 386 -25.24 0.85 5.05
CA ASP A 386 -24.31 0.58 3.95
C ASP A 386 -23.33 1.73 3.67
N GLN A 387 -23.60 2.92 4.22
CA GLN A 387 -22.76 4.11 4.07
C GLN A 387 -21.88 4.38 5.29
N VAL A 388 -21.87 3.47 6.27
CA VAL A 388 -21.06 3.55 7.48
C VAL A 388 -19.99 2.48 7.42
N CYS A 389 -18.73 2.88 7.52
CA CYS A 389 -17.61 1.97 7.71
C CYS A 389 -17.11 2.06 9.16
N VAL A 390 -16.95 0.93 9.82
CA VAL A 390 -16.32 0.85 11.14
C VAL A 390 -14.95 0.22 11.00
N VAL A 391 -13.94 0.89 11.55
CA VAL A 391 -12.58 0.37 11.62
C VAL A 391 -12.11 0.33 13.07
N PHE A 392 -11.29 -0.67 13.43
CA PHE A 392 -10.81 -0.80 14.80
C PHE A 392 -9.41 -1.40 14.88
N CYS A 393 -8.71 -1.08 15.98
CA CYS A 393 -7.37 -1.58 16.27
C CYS A 393 -7.01 -1.44 17.76
N GLY A 394 -6.44 -2.48 18.34
CA GLY A 394 -5.99 -2.48 19.72
C GLY A 394 -5.30 -3.80 20.11
N PRO A 395 -5.12 -4.05 21.42
CA PRO A 395 -4.61 -5.32 21.90
C PRO A 395 -5.55 -6.50 21.54
N PRO A 396 -5.05 -7.76 21.48
CA PRO A 396 -5.84 -8.90 21.02
C PRO A 396 -7.21 -9.06 21.69
N SER A 397 -7.29 -8.92 23.02
CA SER A 397 -8.56 -9.03 23.76
C SER A 397 -9.55 -7.90 23.46
N PHE A 398 -9.04 -6.72 23.09
CA PHE A 398 -9.86 -5.59 22.68
C PHE A 398 -10.43 -5.81 21.28
N ASP A 399 -9.57 -6.23 20.34
CA ASP A 399 -9.98 -6.49 18.96
C ASP A 399 -11.01 -7.62 18.87
N GLU A 400 -10.82 -8.70 19.63
CA GLU A 400 -11.78 -9.80 19.71
C GLU A 400 -13.16 -9.30 20.18
N PHE A 401 -13.18 -8.55 21.29
CA PHE A 401 -14.41 -7.98 21.84
C PHE A 401 -15.11 -7.04 20.86
N VAL A 402 -14.39 -6.04 20.33
CA VAL A 402 -14.95 -5.05 19.41
C VAL A 402 -15.48 -5.72 18.14
N GLY A 403 -14.72 -6.66 17.57
CA GLY A 403 -15.13 -7.41 16.39
C GLY A 403 -16.43 -8.19 16.60
N VAL A 404 -16.60 -8.85 17.76
CA VAL A 404 -17.83 -9.57 18.10
C VAL A 404 -19.02 -8.62 18.25
N GLU A 405 -18.86 -7.54 19.00
CA GLU A 405 -19.95 -6.60 19.26
C GLU A 405 -20.40 -5.84 18.01
N LEU A 406 -19.46 -5.39 17.16
CA LEU A 406 -19.83 -4.70 15.91
C LEU A 406 -20.62 -5.61 14.96
N ARG A 407 -20.27 -6.89 14.88
CA ARG A 407 -21.07 -7.88 14.12
C ARG A 407 -22.45 -8.08 14.74
N ALA A 408 -22.53 -8.18 16.07
CA ALA A 408 -23.80 -8.34 16.78
C ALA A 408 -24.70 -7.10 16.70
N LEU A 409 -24.12 -5.91 16.51
CA LEU A 409 -24.84 -4.67 16.24
C LEU A 409 -25.26 -4.52 14.77
N GLY A 410 -24.79 -5.39 13.87
CA GLY A 410 -25.22 -5.43 12.47
C GLY A 410 -24.50 -4.47 11.54
N TYR A 411 -23.28 -4.03 11.87
CA TYR A 411 -22.49 -3.21 10.93
C TYR A 411 -22.06 -4.03 9.71
N PRO A 412 -22.43 -3.61 8.49
CA PRO A 412 -22.11 -4.37 7.27
C PRO A 412 -20.63 -4.26 6.88
N TRP A 413 -19.97 -3.16 7.24
CA TRP A 413 -18.61 -2.85 6.83
C TRP A 413 -17.72 -2.65 8.06
N VAL A 414 -16.99 -3.71 8.42
CA VAL A 414 -16.10 -3.73 9.58
C VAL A 414 -14.70 -4.16 9.15
N HIS A 415 -13.68 -3.38 9.50
CA HIS A 415 -12.28 -3.71 9.25
C HIS A 415 -11.43 -3.64 10.53
N GLN A 416 -10.64 -4.69 10.76
CA GLN A 416 -9.61 -4.71 11.80
C GLN A 416 -8.25 -4.45 11.14
N PHE A 417 -7.48 -3.50 11.69
CA PHE A 417 -6.13 -3.21 11.21
C PHE A 417 -5.07 -4.18 11.71
#